data_AF-A0A168P957-F1
#
_entry.id   AF-A0A168P957-F1
#
_cell.length_a   1.000
_cell.length_b   1.000
_cell.length_c   1.000
_cell.angle_alpha   90.00
_cell.angle_beta   90.00
_cell.angle_gamma   90.00
#
_symmetry.space_group_name_H-M   'P 1'
#
loop_
_entity.id
_entity.type
_entity.pdbx_description
1 polymer ?
#
loop_
_entity_poly.entity_id
_entity_poly.type
_entity_poly.pdbx_seq_one_letter_code
_entity_poly.pdbx_strand_id
1 'polypeptide(L)'
;EIMRRLARGELAEVLGSKLLPTDTLFRSLRIREQAERMVQRQDRQGPAWKGLQAYLDGVNQWQASHPKPMEFDILGIPARPFTAEDTLSIAGYLAYSFAAAFRTEPALTYIRDQLGPEYLKIFDLDWQPDGALATPLASADWRSLEQLARLSHDALGEVGIPQFEGSNAWAISGSRTHSGRTLLAGDPHIGFAVPAVWYEAELSAPGFNLYGYFQALNPFALL
;
A
#
# COMPACT_ATOMS: atom_id res chain seq x y z
N GLU A 1 2.00 -1.56 13.91
CA GLU A 1 1.21 -2.76 14.28
C GLU A 1 -0.01 -2.97 13.38
N ILE A 2 -0.98 -2.05 13.38
CA ILE A 2 -2.21 -2.17 12.57
C ILE A 2 -1.91 -2.43 11.09
N MET A 3 -1.00 -1.67 10.47
CA MET A 3 -0.60 -1.88 9.06
C MET A 3 -0.02 -3.27 8.79
N ARG A 4 0.77 -3.81 9.72
CA ARG A 4 1.31 -5.17 9.62
C ARG A 4 0.19 -6.21 9.62
N ARG A 5 -0.78 -6.06 10.53
CA ARG A 5 -1.93 -6.98 10.64
C ARG A 5 -2.82 -6.91 9.42
N LEU A 6 -3.11 -5.69 8.94
CA LEU A 6 -3.87 -5.47 7.72
C LEU A 6 -3.25 -6.20 6.53
N ALA A 7 -1.98 -5.92 6.25
CA ALA A 7 -1.28 -6.48 5.09
C ALA A 7 -1.20 -8.01 5.12
N ARG A 8 -1.24 -8.62 6.32
CA ARG A 8 -1.16 -10.07 6.54
C ARG A 8 -2.54 -10.74 6.71
N GLY A 9 -3.63 -9.96 6.74
CA GLY A 9 -4.97 -10.45 7.03
C GLY A 9 -5.10 -11.01 8.45
N GLU A 10 -4.70 -10.22 9.45
CA GLU A 10 -4.68 -10.55 10.88
C GLU A 10 -5.36 -9.44 11.73
N LEU A 11 -6.20 -8.58 11.14
CA LEU A 11 -6.87 -7.49 11.88
C LEU A 11 -8.03 -7.98 12.73
N ALA A 12 -8.80 -8.96 12.25
CA ALA A 12 -9.95 -9.50 12.97
C ALA A 12 -9.55 -10.16 14.29
N GLU A 13 -8.28 -10.59 14.41
CA GLU A 13 -7.71 -11.14 15.65
C GLU A 13 -7.75 -10.14 16.81
N VAL A 14 -7.71 -8.83 16.54
CA VAL A 14 -7.58 -7.79 17.57
C VAL A 14 -8.70 -6.75 17.54
N LEU A 15 -9.38 -6.57 16.39
CA LEU A 15 -10.50 -5.64 16.23
C LEU A 15 -11.86 -6.34 16.04
N GLY A 16 -11.89 -7.68 16.03
CA GLY A 16 -13.10 -8.48 16.04
C GLY A 16 -13.64 -8.89 14.67
N SER A 17 -14.73 -9.66 14.71
CA SER A 17 -15.24 -10.42 13.56
C SER A 17 -15.75 -9.58 12.38
N LYS A 18 -16.03 -8.30 12.58
CA LYS A 18 -16.43 -7.38 11.51
C LYS A 18 -15.35 -7.27 10.42
N LEU A 19 -14.08 -7.48 10.76
CA LEU A 19 -12.96 -7.40 9.81
C LEU A 19 -12.59 -8.74 9.16
N LEU A 20 -13.36 -9.81 9.42
CA LEU A 20 -13.13 -11.11 8.75
C LEU A 20 -13.19 -11.03 7.22
N PRO A 21 -14.11 -10.26 6.60
CA PRO A 21 -14.12 -10.10 5.14
C PRO A 21 -12.82 -9.48 4.63
N THR A 22 -12.31 -8.43 5.30
CA THR A 22 -11.03 -7.79 4.99
C THR A 22 -9.87 -8.75 5.12
N ASP A 23 -9.76 -9.47 6.24
CA ASP A 23 -8.69 -10.47 6.44
C ASP A 23 -8.75 -11.58 5.38
N THR A 24 -9.97 -12.01 5.01
CA THR A 24 -10.18 -13.01 3.96
C THR A 24 -9.71 -12.51 2.60
N LEU A 25 -9.98 -11.24 2.26
CA LEU A 25 -9.48 -10.62 1.04
C LEU A 25 -7.95 -10.60 1.02
N PHE A 26 -7.30 -10.07 2.05
CA PHE A 26 -5.83 -9.96 2.11
C PHE A 26 -5.12 -11.31 2.11
N ARG A 27 -5.72 -12.33 2.75
CA ARG A 27 -5.25 -13.73 2.66
C ARG A 27 -5.44 -14.31 1.27
N SER A 28 -6.54 -13.98 0.58
CA SER A 28 -6.82 -14.44 -0.79
C SER A 28 -5.87 -13.81 -1.82
N LEU A 29 -5.41 -12.58 -1.57
CA LEU A 29 -4.36 -11.92 -2.36
C LEU A 29 -2.97 -12.54 -2.14
N ARG A 30 -2.81 -13.35 -1.09
CA ARG A 30 -1.57 -14.06 -0.76
C ARG A 30 -0.35 -13.17 -0.54
N ILE A 31 -0.58 -11.94 -0.07
CA ILE A 31 0.49 -10.95 0.16
C ILE A 31 1.52 -11.51 1.15
N ARG A 32 1.06 -12.13 2.24
CA ARG A 32 1.92 -12.75 3.24
C ARG A 32 2.80 -13.86 2.65
N GLU A 33 2.22 -14.80 1.91
CA GLU A 33 2.98 -15.90 1.32
C GLU A 33 4.01 -15.39 0.29
N GLN A 34 3.67 -14.34 -0.46
CA GLN A 34 4.63 -13.74 -1.40
C GLN A 34 5.75 -13.01 -0.66
N ALA A 35 5.45 -12.28 0.41
CA ALA A 35 6.46 -11.63 1.24
C ALA A 35 7.48 -12.66 1.80
N GLU A 36 7.00 -13.79 2.32
CA GLU A 36 7.85 -14.89 2.79
C GLU A 36 8.78 -15.43 1.68
N ARG A 37 8.22 -15.67 0.48
CA ARG A 37 9.00 -16.13 -0.68
C ARG A 37 10.03 -15.10 -1.14
N MET A 38 9.68 -13.82 -1.11
CA MET A 38 10.60 -12.75 -1.48
C MET A 38 11.76 -12.66 -0.49
N VAL A 39 11.50 -12.74 0.82
CA VAL A 39 12.55 -12.77 1.84
C VAL A 39 13.50 -13.97 1.64
N GLN A 40 12.98 -15.15 1.30
CA GLN A 40 13.80 -16.33 1.03
C GLN A 40 14.75 -16.14 -0.17
N ARG A 41 14.38 -15.31 -1.14
CA ARG A 41 15.17 -15.05 -2.36
C ARG A 41 16.10 -13.84 -2.26
N GLN A 42 16.05 -13.08 -1.17
CA GLN A 42 16.89 -11.89 -1.00
C GLN A 42 18.37 -12.25 -0.84
N ASP A 43 19.24 -11.46 -1.46
CA ASP A 43 20.67 -11.50 -1.20
C ASP A 43 20.94 -10.96 0.21
N ARG A 44 21.24 -11.89 1.14
CA ARG A 44 21.50 -11.56 2.55
C ARG A 44 22.78 -10.76 2.77
N GLN A 45 23.66 -10.70 1.78
CA GLN A 45 24.88 -9.89 1.85
C GLN A 45 24.75 -8.53 1.16
N GLY A 46 23.69 -8.33 0.39
CA GLY A 46 23.41 -7.11 -0.34
C GLY A 46 23.18 -5.91 0.59
N PRO A 47 23.52 -4.69 0.15
CA PRO A 47 23.38 -3.47 0.96
C PRO A 47 21.92 -3.20 1.36
N ALA A 48 20.95 -3.47 0.47
CA ALA A 48 19.53 -3.28 0.77
C ALA A 48 19.06 -4.19 1.92
N TRP A 49 19.48 -5.46 1.92
CA TRP A 49 19.12 -6.40 2.99
C TRP A 49 19.76 -6.00 4.33
N LYS A 50 21.04 -5.62 4.32
CA LYS A 50 21.74 -5.14 5.52
C LYS A 50 21.10 -3.88 6.09
N GLY A 51 20.72 -2.93 5.23
CA GLY A 51 19.99 -1.73 5.63
C GLY A 51 18.62 -2.05 6.26
N LEU A 52 17.85 -2.96 5.65
CA LEU A 52 16.58 -3.42 6.21
C LEU A 52 16.74 -4.09 7.57
N GLN A 53 17.73 -4.97 7.74
CA GLN A 53 17.97 -5.62 9.03
C GLN A 53 18.39 -4.62 10.10
N ALA A 54 19.32 -3.71 9.81
CA ALA A 54 19.74 -2.69 10.77
C ALA A 54 18.57 -1.77 11.21
N TYR A 55 17.70 -1.41 10.26
CA TYR A 55 16.47 -0.67 10.57
C TYR A 55 15.54 -1.46 11.49
N LEU A 56 15.27 -2.73 11.16
CA LEU A 56 14.39 -3.59 11.97
C LEU A 56 14.99 -3.86 13.36
N ASP A 57 16.30 -4.02 13.48
CA ASP A 57 17.01 -4.14 14.76
C ASP A 57 16.74 -2.92 15.64
N GLY A 58 16.82 -1.71 15.07
CA GLY A 58 16.51 -0.47 15.78
C GLY A 58 15.04 -0.38 16.21
N VAL A 59 14.10 -0.71 15.31
CA VAL A 59 12.66 -0.74 15.64
C VAL A 59 12.37 -1.74 16.77
N ASN A 60 12.94 -2.94 16.69
CA ASN A 60 12.74 -4.00 17.66
C ASN A 60 13.42 -3.68 19.00
N GLN A 61 14.61 -3.08 18.98
CA GLN A 61 15.28 -2.58 20.18
C GLN A 61 14.41 -1.53 20.88
N TRP A 62 13.87 -0.57 20.13
CA TRP A 62 13.00 0.46 20.68
C TRP A 62 11.75 -0.17 21.30
N GLN A 63 11.07 -1.07 20.59
CA GLN A 63 9.89 -1.79 21.08
C GLN A 63 10.17 -2.58 22.38
N ALA A 64 11.34 -3.21 22.49
CA ALA A 64 11.70 -4.00 23.66
C ALA A 64 12.11 -3.17 24.88
N SER A 65 12.58 -1.93 24.67
CA SER A 65 13.12 -1.06 25.71
C SER A 65 12.17 0.06 26.17
N HIS A 66 11.04 0.24 25.48
CA HIS A 66 10.09 1.32 25.77
C HIS A 66 8.71 0.75 26.18
N PRO A 67 7.93 1.50 26.97
CA PRO A 67 6.53 1.14 27.25
C PRO A 67 5.74 0.98 25.96
N LYS A 68 4.82 0.01 25.95
CA LYS A 68 3.90 -0.18 24.82
C LYS A 68 2.87 0.97 24.81
N PRO A 69 2.41 1.41 23.63
CA PRO A 69 1.23 2.26 23.53
C PRO A 69 0.02 1.61 24.22
N MET A 70 -0.86 2.41 24.83
CA MET A 70 -1.98 1.91 25.63
C MET A 70 -2.94 1.00 24.85
N GLU A 71 -3.01 1.18 23.53
CA GLU A 71 -3.81 0.37 22.62
C GLU A 71 -3.40 -1.11 22.67
N PHE A 72 -2.13 -1.42 22.91
CA PHE A 72 -1.68 -2.81 23.08
C PHE A 72 -2.31 -3.45 24.32
N ASP A 73 -2.40 -2.70 25.42
CA ASP A 73 -2.96 -3.21 26.67
C ASP A 73 -4.49 -3.30 26.59
N ILE A 74 -5.15 -2.28 26.03
CA ILE A 74 -6.61 -2.24 25.87
C ILE A 74 -7.11 -3.33 24.94
N LEU A 75 -6.41 -3.56 23.82
CA LEU A 75 -6.79 -4.55 22.82
C LEU A 75 -6.16 -5.93 23.08
N GLY A 76 -5.37 -6.08 24.15
CA GLY A 76 -4.70 -7.34 24.49
C GLY A 76 -3.73 -7.84 23.41
N ILE A 77 -3.08 -6.93 22.68
CA ILE A 77 -2.19 -7.27 21.57
C ILE A 77 -0.83 -7.73 22.13
N PRO A 78 -0.41 -8.98 21.87
CA PRO A 78 0.92 -9.42 22.24
C PRO A 78 1.97 -8.71 21.37
N ALA A 79 2.98 -8.11 22.01
CA ALA A 79 4.11 -7.54 21.29
C ALA A 79 4.93 -8.67 20.66
N ARG A 80 5.09 -8.62 19.34
CA ARG A 80 6.00 -9.50 18.58
C ARG A 80 6.98 -8.65 17.77
N PRO A 81 8.25 -9.08 17.64
CA PRO A 81 9.23 -8.39 16.80
C PRO A 81 8.73 -8.17 15.39
N PHE A 82 9.14 -7.08 14.76
CA PHE A 82 8.95 -6.81 13.34
C PHE A 82 10.00 -7.54 12.52
N THR A 83 9.57 -8.12 11.41
CA THR A 83 10.44 -8.89 10.51
C THR A 83 10.45 -8.32 9.10
N ALA A 84 11.36 -8.78 8.25
CA ALA A 84 11.42 -8.37 6.85
C ALA A 84 10.15 -8.76 6.07
N GLU A 85 9.51 -9.87 6.45
CA GLU A 85 8.22 -10.29 5.91
C GLU A 85 7.13 -9.27 6.23
N ASP A 86 7.17 -8.63 7.39
CA ASP A 86 6.23 -7.56 7.74
C ASP A 86 6.42 -6.34 6.83
N THR A 87 7.67 -5.92 6.59
CA THR A 87 8.01 -4.84 5.65
C THR A 87 7.52 -5.15 4.24
N LEU A 88 7.82 -6.34 3.71
CA LEU A 88 7.40 -6.71 2.36
C LEU A 88 5.89 -6.93 2.26
N SER A 89 5.22 -7.36 3.33
CA SER A 89 3.76 -7.43 3.37
C SER A 89 3.15 -6.03 3.26
N ILE A 90 3.67 -5.07 4.01
CA ILE A 90 3.20 -3.67 3.96
C ILE A 90 3.44 -3.06 2.57
N ALA A 91 4.57 -3.34 1.93
CA ALA A 91 4.82 -2.93 0.55
C ALA A 91 3.82 -3.58 -0.44
N GLY A 92 3.48 -4.86 -0.25
CA GLY A 92 2.45 -5.53 -1.04
C GLY A 92 1.05 -4.95 -0.85
N TYR A 93 0.71 -4.57 0.39
CA TYR A 93 -0.51 -3.82 0.69
C TYR A 93 -0.51 -2.43 0.01
N LEU A 94 0.61 -1.71 0.04
CA LEU A 94 0.74 -0.42 -0.66
C LEU A 94 0.51 -0.58 -2.16
N ALA A 95 1.09 -1.62 -2.78
CA ALA A 95 0.85 -1.92 -4.19
C ALA A 95 -0.64 -2.21 -4.46
N TYR A 96 -1.31 -2.92 -3.56
CA TYR A 96 -2.75 -3.16 -3.65
C TYR A 96 -3.59 -1.88 -3.50
N SER A 97 -3.20 -0.93 -2.64
CA SER A 97 -3.96 0.33 -2.51
C SER A 97 -3.98 1.15 -3.81
N PHE A 98 -2.92 1.06 -4.61
CA PHE A 98 -2.86 1.66 -5.95
C PHE A 98 -3.61 0.87 -7.04
N ALA A 99 -4.03 -0.37 -6.77
CA ALA A 99 -4.75 -1.20 -7.72
C ALA A 99 -6.24 -0.83 -7.82
N ALA A 100 -6.53 0.42 -8.22
CA ALA A 100 -7.88 0.95 -8.40
C ALA A 100 -8.75 0.11 -9.35
N ALA A 101 -8.10 -0.62 -10.27
CA ALA A 101 -8.74 -1.50 -11.24
C ALA A 101 -9.71 -2.51 -10.61
N PHE A 102 -9.42 -3.04 -9.41
CA PHE A 102 -10.35 -3.96 -8.73
C PHE A 102 -11.71 -3.33 -8.42
N ARG A 103 -11.76 -2.00 -8.29
CA ARG A 103 -12.97 -1.22 -7.98
C ARG A 103 -13.62 -0.65 -9.23
N THR A 104 -12.81 -0.20 -10.20
CA THR A 104 -13.31 0.53 -11.37
C THR A 104 -13.56 -0.37 -12.58
N GLU A 105 -12.68 -1.33 -12.87
CA GLU A 105 -12.77 -2.14 -14.09
C GLU A 105 -14.03 -3.01 -14.16
N PRO A 106 -14.52 -3.65 -13.07
CA PRO A 106 -15.78 -4.37 -13.13
C PRO A 106 -16.96 -3.50 -13.57
N ALA A 107 -17.04 -2.26 -13.07
CA ALA A 107 -18.12 -1.34 -13.44
C ALA A 107 -17.99 -0.89 -14.89
N LEU A 108 -16.79 -0.50 -15.34
CA LEU A 108 -16.55 -0.09 -16.72
C LEU A 108 -16.79 -1.23 -17.72
N THR A 109 -16.32 -2.43 -17.39
CA THR A 109 -16.51 -3.62 -18.21
C THR A 109 -18.00 -4.00 -18.28
N TYR A 110 -18.75 -3.85 -17.18
CA TYR A 110 -20.19 -4.11 -17.17
C TYR A 110 -20.95 -3.12 -18.09
N ILE A 111 -20.61 -1.83 -18.02
CA ILE A 111 -21.17 -0.81 -18.92
C ILE A 111 -20.88 -1.16 -20.39
N ARG A 112 -19.64 -1.52 -20.71
CA ARG A 112 -19.24 -1.97 -22.05
C ARG A 112 -20.09 -3.14 -22.53
N ASP A 113 -20.23 -4.19 -21.72
CA ASP A 113 -20.89 -5.44 -22.13
C ASP A 113 -22.41 -5.32 -22.21
N GLN A 114 -23.03 -4.46 -21.40
CA GLN A 114 -24.49 -4.30 -21.38
C GLN A 114 -24.99 -3.17 -22.28
N LEU A 115 -24.23 -2.08 -22.40
CA LEU A 115 -24.66 -0.86 -23.08
C LEU A 115 -23.84 -0.56 -24.35
N GLY A 116 -22.68 -1.20 -24.50
CA GLY A 116 -21.77 -1.02 -25.63
C GLY A 116 -20.62 -0.05 -25.31
N PRO A 117 -19.49 -0.15 -26.04
CA PRO A 117 -18.28 0.64 -25.78
C PRO A 117 -18.47 2.16 -26.00
N GLU A 118 -19.48 2.59 -26.76
CA GLU A 118 -19.79 4.01 -26.97
C GLU A 118 -20.13 4.74 -25.65
N TYR A 119 -20.70 4.04 -24.67
CA TYR A 119 -20.99 4.62 -23.35
C TYR A 119 -19.73 4.87 -22.52
N LEU A 120 -18.59 4.27 -22.87
CA LEU A 120 -17.33 4.54 -22.20
C LEU A 120 -16.70 5.88 -22.60
N LYS A 121 -17.11 6.47 -23.74
CA LYS A 121 -16.57 7.74 -24.24
C LYS A 121 -16.83 8.92 -23.30
N ILE A 122 -17.89 8.86 -22.48
CA ILE A 122 -18.17 9.91 -21.49
C ILE A 122 -17.09 10.03 -20.40
N PHE A 123 -16.34 8.95 -20.17
CA PHE A 123 -15.30 8.88 -19.16
C PHE A 123 -13.90 9.23 -19.70
N ASP A 124 -13.78 9.60 -20.99
CA ASP A 124 -12.52 9.96 -21.65
C ASP A 124 -11.41 8.88 -21.45
N LEU A 125 -11.79 7.62 -21.67
CA LEU A 125 -10.98 6.43 -21.39
C LEU A 125 -10.05 6.02 -22.54
N ASP A 126 -9.46 6.99 -23.26
CA ASP A 126 -8.49 6.71 -24.36
C ASP A 126 -7.35 5.76 -23.92
N TRP A 127 -7.17 5.58 -22.61
CA TRP A 127 -6.26 4.62 -22.01
C TRP A 127 -6.60 3.13 -22.22
N GLN A 128 -7.86 2.68 -22.34
CA GLN A 128 -8.24 1.29 -22.77
C GLN A 128 -9.73 1.21 -23.17
N PRO A 129 -10.08 1.56 -24.43
CA PRO A 129 -11.48 1.63 -24.87
C PRO A 129 -12.19 0.27 -24.89
N ASP A 130 -11.43 -0.82 -24.96
CA ASP A 130 -11.95 -2.18 -24.96
C ASP A 130 -12.20 -2.74 -23.55
N GLY A 131 -11.89 -2.00 -22.48
CA GLY A 131 -11.95 -2.47 -21.08
C GLY A 131 -10.81 -3.44 -20.71
N ALA A 132 -10.39 -3.48 -19.43
CA ALA A 132 -9.22 -4.27 -19.03
C ALA A 132 -9.41 -5.80 -19.07
N LEU A 133 -10.65 -6.29 -19.18
CA LEU A 133 -10.97 -7.72 -19.22
C LEU A 133 -11.32 -8.15 -20.65
N ALA A 134 -10.43 -8.95 -21.26
CA ALA A 134 -10.52 -9.37 -22.66
C ALA A 134 -11.51 -10.53 -22.92
N THR A 135 -12.03 -11.19 -21.88
CA THR A 135 -12.91 -12.37 -22.02
C THR A 135 -14.36 -11.99 -21.72
N PRO A 136 -15.34 -12.40 -22.56
CA PRO A 136 -16.76 -12.22 -22.26
C PRO A 136 -17.13 -12.92 -20.95
N LEU A 137 -17.77 -12.20 -20.04
CA LEU A 137 -18.09 -12.67 -18.69
C LEU A 137 -19.54 -13.15 -18.58
N ALA A 138 -19.76 -14.26 -17.87
CA ALA A 138 -21.10 -14.74 -17.55
C ALA A 138 -21.72 -13.97 -16.36
N SER A 139 -23.03 -14.07 -16.17
CA SER A 139 -23.73 -13.39 -15.05
C SER A 139 -23.25 -13.82 -13.65
N ALA A 140 -22.63 -15.00 -13.52
CA ALA A 140 -22.00 -15.43 -12.27
C ALA A 140 -20.66 -14.72 -12.02
N ASP A 141 -19.90 -14.47 -13.08
CA ASP A 141 -18.62 -13.75 -13.01
C ASP A 141 -18.87 -12.30 -12.61
N TRP A 142 -19.90 -11.66 -13.18
CA TRP A 142 -20.30 -10.30 -12.82
C TRP A 142 -20.63 -10.14 -11.34
N ARG A 143 -21.44 -11.05 -10.79
CA ARG A 143 -21.76 -11.05 -9.35
C ARG A 143 -20.51 -11.23 -8.50
N SER A 144 -19.56 -12.04 -8.94
CA SER A 144 -18.30 -12.28 -8.22
C SER A 144 -17.40 -11.04 -8.27
N LEU A 145 -17.27 -10.39 -9.44
CA LEU A 145 -16.49 -9.16 -9.58
C LEU A 145 -17.12 -7.98 -8.83
N GLU A 146 -18.44 -7.85 -8.83
CA GLU A 146 -19.15 -6.86 -8.02
C GLU A 146 -18.89 -7.10 -6.51
N GLN A 147 -18.96 -8.35 -6.06
CA GLN A 147 -18.65 -8.70 -4.66
C GLN A 147 -17.19 -8.36 -4.32
N LEU A 148 -16.24 -8.64 -5.21
CA LEU A 148 -14.83 -8.27 -5.02
C LEU A 148 -14.63 -6.75 -5.01
N ALA A 149 -15.27 -6.02 -5.90
CA ALA A 149 -15.20 -4.56 -5.97
C ALA A 149 -15.77 -3.92 -4.69
N ARG A 150 -16.93 -4.39 -4.23
CA ARG A 150 -17.55 -3.95 -2.98
C ARG A 150 -16.67 -4.30 -1.78
N LEU A 151 -16.18 -5.53 -1.69
CA LEU A 151 -15.27 -5.93 -0.61
C LEU A 151 -13.98 -5.10 -0.60
N SER A 152 -13.42 -4.78 -1.78
CA SER A 152 -12.27 -3.89 -1.91
C SER A 152 -12.58 -2.47 -1.43
N HIS A 153 -13.74 -1.94 -1.82
CA HIS A 153 -14.21 -0.62 -1.40
C HIS A 153 -14.43 -0.54 0.11
N ASP A 154 -15.16 -1.51 0.67
CA ASP A 154 -15.48 -1.59 2.10
C ASP A 154 -14.21 -1.79 2.92
N ALA A 155 -13.29 -2.67 2.51
CA ALA A 155 -12.02 -2.90 3.20
C ALA A 155 -11.17 -1.63 3.31
N LEU A 156 -11.28 -0.73 2.34
CA LEU A 156 -10.55 0.54 2.31
C LEU A 156 -11.26 1.64 3.11
N GLY A 157 -12.60 1.67 3.10
CA GLY A 157 -13.40 2.63 3.86
C GLY A 157 -13.51 2.30 5.36
N GLU A 158 -13.78 1.04 5.71
CA GLU A 158 -14.07 0.62 7.10
C GLU A 158 -12.85 0.61 8.02
N VAL A 159 -11.66 0.37 7.46
CA VAL A 159 -10.42 0.24 8.25
C VAL A 159 -9.76 1.60 8.50
N GLY A 160 -10.37 2.70 8.03
CA GLY A 160 -9.81 4.04 8.16
C GLY A 160 -8.47 4.19 7.42
N ILE A 161 -8.31 3.41 6.35
CA ILE A 161 -7.08 3.36 5.57
C ILE A 161 -7.04 4.57 4.64
N PRO A 162 -6.00 5.40 4.73
CA PRO A 162 -5.85 6.56 3.86
C PRO A 162 -5.76 6.10 2.41
N GLN A 163 -6.66 6.63 1.58
CA GLN A 163 -6.62 6.40 0.15
C GLN A 163 -5.53 7.25 -0.48
N PHE A 164 -4.84 6.65 -1.46
CA PHE A 164 -3.98 7.38 -2.38
C PHE A 164 -4.86 7.92 -3.50
N GLU A 165 -5.28 9.18 -3.40
CA GLU A 165 -6.32 9.75 -4.26
C GLU A 165 -5.76 10.53 -5.45
N GLY A 166 -4.48 10.93 -5.39
CA GLY A 166 -3.83 11.64 -6.49
C GLY A 166 -2.39 12.03 -6.17
N SER A 167 -1.74 12.69 -7.13
CA SER A 167 -0.41 13.28 -6.92
C SER A 167 -0.12 14.32 -8.01
N ASN A 168 0.65 15.34 -7.66
CA ASN A 168 1.38 16.16 -8.62
C ASN A 168 2.88 15.88 -8.52
N ALA A 169 3.58 15.90 -9.65
CA ALA A 169 5.03 15.77 -9.70
C ALA A 169 5.61 16.66 -10.81
N TRP A 170 6.52 17.55 -10.47
CA TRP A 170 7.15 18.51 -11.38
C TRP A 170 8.66 18.34 -11.38
N ALA A 171 9.26 18.25 -12.56
CA ALA A 171 10.71 18.31 -12.76
C ALA A 171 11.02 19.38 -13.81
N ILE A 172 11.73 20.43 -13.41
CA ILE A 172 12.06 21.57 -14.28
C ILE A 172 13.57 21.60 -14.51
N SER A 173 13.99 21.48 -15.77
CA SER A 173 15.39 21.62 -16.16
C SER A 173 15.94 22.99 -15.77
N GLY A 174 17.21 23.05 -15.36
CA GLY A 174 17.90 24.29 -15.01
C GLY A 174 17.82 25.37 -16.10
N SER A 175 17.80 24.99 -17.39
CA SER A 175 17.66 25.93 -18.52
C SER A 175 16.33 26.67 -18.57
N ARG A 176 15.33 26.22 -17.79
CA ARG A 176 14.00 26.83 -17.66
C ARG A 176 13.82 27.55 -16.31
N THR A 177 14.89 27.74 -15.54
CA THR A 177 14.87 28.37 -14.22
C THR A 177 15.81 29.58 -14.18
N HIS A 178 15.48 30.60 -13.39
CA HIS A 178 16.34 31.77 -13.23
C HIS A 178 17.68 31.43 -12.56
N SER A 179 17.70 30.44 -11.65
CA SER A 179 18.91 30.03 -10.93
C SER A 179 19.87 29.16 -11.76
N GLY A 180 19.43 28.67 -12.92
CA GLY A 180 20.16 27.68 -13.72
C GLY A 180 20.20 26.27 -13.09
N ARG A 181 19.50 26.02 -11.97
CA ARG A 181 19.48 24.72 -11.26
C ARG A 181 18.17 23.99 -11.50
N THR A 182 18.22 22.66 -11.55
CA THR A 182 17.02 21.81 -11.64
C THR A 182 16.12 22.03 -10.41
N LEU A 183 14.81 22.09 -10.62
CA LEU A 183 13.81 22.07 -9.56
C LEU A 183 13.03 20.75 -9.62
N LEU A 184 12.78 20.17 -8.44
CA LEU A 184 11.95 18.98 -8.25
C LEU A 184 10.89 19.33 -7.19
N ALA A 185 9.64 18.99 -7.47
CA ALA A 185 8.55 19.11 -6.50
C ALA A 185 7.64 17.89 -6.60
N GLY A 186 7.39 17.24 -5.47
CA GLY A 186 6.37 16.21 -5.31
C GLY A 186 5.28 16.72 -4.37
N ASP A 187 4.03 16.41 -4.68
CA ASP A 187 2.85 16.83 -3.92
C ASP A 187 1.81 15.70 -3.96
N PRO A 188 2.04 14.62 -3.16
CA PRO A 188 1.13 13.48 -3.11
C PRO A 188 -0.17 13.85 -2.38
N HIS A 189 -1.31 13.47 -2.95
CA HIS A 189 -2.64 13.71 -2.35
C HIS A 189 -3.14 12.41 -1.71
N ILE A 190 -2.93 12.32 -0.41
CA ILE A 190 -3.25 11.13 0.39
C ILE A 190 -4.08 11.56 1.59
N GLY A 191 -5.11 10.78 1.90
CA GLY A 191 -5.98 11.04 3.04
C GLY A 191 -5.21 11.11 4.37
N PHE A 192 -5.68 11.95 5.30
CA PHE A 192 -5.15 11.96 6.66
C PHE A 192 -5.55 10.67 7.39
N ALA A 193 -4.59 10.08 8.11
CA ALA A 193 -4.83 8.87 8.89
C ALA A 193 -3.99 8.84 10.17
N VAL A 194 -4.40 7.97 11.09
CA VAL A 194 -3.65 7.64 12.30
C VAL A 194 -3.43 6.12 12.32
N PRO A 195 -2.17 5.64 12.24
CA PRO A 195 -0.93 6.41 12.10
C PRO A 195 -0.82 7.12 10.73
N ALA A 196 -0.05 8.21 10.69
CA ALA A 196 0.23 8.92 9.45
C ALA A 196 0.91 8.00 8.41
N VAL A 197 0.60 8.19 7.13
CA VAL A 197 1.18 7.41 6.03
C VAL A 197 2.67 7.66 5.91
N TRP A 198 3.03 8.95 5.92
CA TRP A 198 4.38 9.43 5.76
C TRP A 198 4.92 9.96 7.07
N TYR A 199 6.20 9.69 7.32
CA TYR A 199 7.01 10.47 8.25
C TYR A 199 8.22 11.04 7.51
N GLU A 200 8.56 12.28 7.82
CA GLU A 200 9.71 12.96 7.27
C GLU A 200 10.96 12.62 8.09
N ALA A 201 12.07 12.30 7.42
CA ALA A 201 13.34 12.03 8.08
C ALA A 201 14.55 12.32 7.18
N GLU A 202 15.70 12.50 7.82
CA GLU A 202 17.01 12.54 7.19
C GLU A 202 17.88 11.42 7.75
N LEU A 203 18.54 10.67 6.87
CA LEU A 203 19.57 9.71 7.21
C LEU A 203 20.93 10.28 6.78
N SER A 204 21.82 10.50 7.75
CA SER A 204 23.14 11.09 7.52
C SER A 204 24.25 10.19 8.05
N ALA A 205 25.24 9.91 7.20
CA ALA A 205 26.44 9.13 7.53
C ALA A 205 27.64 9.62 6.68
N PRO A 206 28.89 9.24 7.00
CA PRO A 206 30.03 9.63 6.19
C PRO A 206 29.87 9.22 4.71
N GLY A 207 29.77 10.20 3.82
CA GLY A 207 29.58 9.99 2.38
C GLY A 207 28.14 9.63 1.97
N PHE A 208 27.16 9.72 2.87
CA PHE A 208 25.76 9.40 2.59
C PHE A 208 24.81 10.42 3.23
N ASN A 209 23.89 10.95 2.42
CA ASN A 209 22.77 11.74 2.91
C ASN A 209 21.51 11.36 2.12
N LEU A 210 20.44 11.01 2.83
CA LEU A 210 19.12 10.78 2.27
C LEU A 210 18.07 11.51 3.11
N TYR A 211 17.50 12.55 2.52
CA TYR A 211 16.31 13.22 3.03
C TYR A 211 15.09 12.74 2.25
N GLY A 212 13.96 12.57 2.93
CA GLY A 212 12.70 12.33 2.25
C GLY A 212 11.58 11.91 3.19
N TYR A 213 10.53 11.39 2.59
CA TYR A 213 9.38 10.85 3.29
C TYR A 213 9.36 9.33 3.22
N PHE A 214 9.12 8.72 4.38
CA PHE A 214 9.21 7.29 4.58
C PHE A 214 7.85 6.75 5.02
N GLN A 215 7.55 5.53 4.61
CA GLN A 215 6.44 4.79 5.16
C GLN A 215 6.91 4.01 6.40
N ALA A 216 6.04 3.89 7.41
CA ALA A 216 6.34 3.04 8.57
C ALA A 216 6.74 1.62 8.14
N LEU A 217 7.80 1.10 8.78
CA LEU A 217 8.43 -0.20 8.46
C LEU A 217 9.12 -0.29 7.10
N ASN A 218 9.35 0.83 6.40
CA ASN A 218 10.15 0.89 5.19
C ASN A 218 11.40 1.78 5.44
N PRO A 219 12.63 1.23 5.33
CA PRO A 219 13.85 1.99 5.61
C PRO A 219 14.29 2.92 4.45
N PHE A 220 13.53 2.99 3.37
CA PHE A 220 13.85 3.79 2.19
C PHE A 220 12.85 4.93 2.00
N ALA A 221 13.37 6.11 1.66
CA ALA A 221 12.54 7.25 1.28
C ALA A 221 11.81 6.92 -0.02
N LEU A 222 10.51 7.17 -0.06
CA LEU A 222 9.68 6.98 -1.25
C LEU A 222 9.39 8.30 -1.98
N LEU A 223 9.62 9.44 -1.31
CA LEU A 223 9.45 10.79 -1.84
C LEU A 223 10.59 11.70 -1.37
#